data_AF-A0A8J5GAI4-F1
#
_entry.id   AF-A0A8J5GAI4-F1
#
_cell.length_a   1.000
_cell.length_b   1.000
_cell.length_c   1.000
_cell.angle_alpha   90.00
_cell.angle_beta   90.00
_cell.angle_gamma   90.00
#
_symmetry.space_group_name_H-M   'P 1'
#
loop_
_entity.id
_entity.type
_entity.pdbx_description
1 polymer ?
#
loop_
_entity_poly.entity_id
_entity_poly.type
_entity_poly.pdbx_seq_one_letter_code
_entity_poly.pdbx_strand_id
1 'polypeptide(L)'
;MSVSYKYWDDCVDPDEMRLLWKYPEVRKEWIDAGENIGQKVLLSRDPEGQLYLTQTEMRAVAKIVLQRHFNSQIELEMICVIAEIASDRQLLAQKYNKKTKQTTIGIMQIEQETADWLVREIGYRYYDIEENSNLLFRPFVNVYFGAAYIKWLSCMDGKEEALDAFGTAQQLSVASGSGEGWTYWDIRVSSEDMEQLWKHPEVLKEWTESGERPGKVRFSHDSEKRIYLSRVEVKAVAEIITSRWFVSKGIRPTTLAALADICSMRFVNGVRARIGLLGIDYPTAAWLYKLVVDYKDVQYRAYKVVSVDDLYNPFVSMYFGAAYLAWLSVYEGRQRDLHFVIQAYMSGPENVSLQETGPLWNKFQQALSYYEEPKKKNRGSCCIL
;
A
#
# COMPACT_ATOMS: atom_id res chain seq x y z
N MET A 1 -25.54 18.77 -11.30
CA MET A 1 -26.85 18.50 -10.66
C MET A 1 -26.66 18.63 -9.16
N SER A 2 -27.51 19.35 -8.43
CA SER A 2 -27.42 19.43 -6.97
C SER A 2 -27.89 18.10 -6.38
N VAL A 3 -27.02 17.42 -5.64
CA VAL A 3 -27.39 16.21 -4.89
C VAL A 3 -28.34 16.63 -3.77
N SER A 4 -29.50 16.00 -3.69
CA SER A 4 -30.50 16.27 -2.66
C SER A 4 -30.98 14.95 -2.11
N TYR A 5 -30.68 14.71 -0.83
CA TYR A 5 -31.12 13.53 -0.10
C TYR A 5 -32.18 13.94 0.91
N LYS A 6 -33.20 13.11 1.09
CA LYS A 6 -34.19 13.28 2.15
C LYS A 6 -34.20 12.09 3.10
N TYR A 7 -33.96 10.91 2.56
CA TYR A 7 -33.98 9.66 3.29
C TYR A 7 -32.64 8.96 3.17
N TRP A 8 -32.31 8.12 4.16
CA TRP A 8 -31.18 7.20 4.10
C TRP A 8 -31.23 6.35 2.83
N ASP A 9 -32.42 5.87 2.46
CA ASP A 9 -32.70 5.09 1.25
C ASP A 9 -32.30 5.79 -0.06
N ASP A 10 -32.11 7.12 -0.05
CA ASP A 10 -31.67 7.87 -1.23
C ASP A 10 -30.14 7.84 -1.41
N CYS A 11 -29.39 7.54 -0.33
CA CYS A 11 -27.92 7.64 -0.29
C CYS A 11 -27.19 6.35 0.16
N VAL A 12 -27.90 5.26 0.45
CA VAL A 12 -27.30 3.95 0.77
C VAL A 12 -27.93 2.82 -0.03
N ASP A 13 -27.17 1.74 -0.24
CA ASP A 13 -27.69 0.58 -0.95
C ASP A 13 -28.57 -0.30 -0.03
N PRO A 14 -29.51 -1.10 -0.58
CA PRO A 14 -30.45 -1.87 0.24
C PRO A 14 -29.80 -2.81 1.27
N ASP A 15 -28.63 -3.35 0.96
CA ASP A 15 -27.90 -4.23 1.89
C ASP A 15 -27.22 -3.46 3.03
N GLU A 16 -26.80 -2.22 2.78
CA GLU A 16 -26.28 -1.32 3.82
C GLU A 16 -27.42 -0.88 4.73
N MET A 17 -28.58 -0.57 4.15
CA MET A 17 -29.78 -0.21 4.91
C MET A 17 -30.21 -1.35 5.85
N ARG A 18 -30.19 -2.60 5.36
CA ARG A 18 -30.45 -3.79 6.19
C ARG A 18 -29.46 -3.95 7.33
N LEU A 19 -28.20 -3.56 7.15
CA LEU A 19 -27.21 -3.64 8.21
C LEU A 19 -27.37 -2.56 9.26
N LEU A 20 -27.72 -1.33 8.87
CA LEU A 20 -28.05 -0.27 9.81
C LEU A 20 -29.22 -0.68 10.71
N TRP A 21 -30.28 -1.25 10.14
CA TRP A 21 -31.40 -1.81 10.91
C TRP A 21 -31.03 -2.99 11.83
N LYS A 22 -29.95 -3.72 11.53
CA LYS A 22 -29.43 -4.79 12.39
C LYS A 22 -28.58 -4.25 13.54
N TYR A 23 -28.10 -3.01 13.46
CA TYR A 23 -27.30 -2.38 14.51
C TYR A 23 -28.24 -1.94 15.65
N PRO A 24 -28.14 -2.54 16.86
CA PRO A 24 -29.16 -2.35 17.91
C PRO A 24 -29.38 -0.89 18.31
N GLU A 25 -28.30 -0.11 18.37
CA GLU A 25 -28.32 1.28 18.77
C GLU A 25 -28.95 2.17 17.70
N VAL A 26 -28.65 1.94 16.41
CA VAL A 26 -29.29 2.65 15.29
C VAL A 26 -30.77 2.29 15.20
N ARG A 27 -31.10 1.00 15.29
CA ARG A 27 -32.49 0.54 15.30
C ARG A 27 -33.29 1.19 16.42
N LYS A 28 -32.72 1.27 17.62
CA LYS A 28 -33.36 1.94 18.76
C LYS A 28 -33.56 3.42 18.46
N GLU A 29 -32.53 4.12 18.02
CA GLU A 29 -32.59 5.55 17.69
C GLU A 29 -33.65 5.86 16.63
N TRP A 30 -33.70 5.07 15.56
CA TRP A 30 -34.69 5.22 14.50
C TRP A 30 -36.12 4.93 14.99
N ILE A 31 -36.33 3.88 15.79
CA ILE A 31 -37.66 3.60 16.37
C ILE A 31 -38.10 4.72 17.31
N ASP A 32 -37.18 5.22 18.14
CA ASP A 32 -37.45 6.34 19.06
C ASP A 32 -37.79 7.63 18.29
N ALA A 33 -37.25 7.80 17.08
CA ALA A 33 -37.59 8.87 16.14
C ALA A 33 -38.89 8.62 15.34
N GLY A 34 -39.54 7.47 15.51
CA GLY A 34 -40.80 7.10 14.85
C GLY A 34 -40.65 6.38 13.50
N GLU A 35 -39.43 5.98 13.14
CA GLU A 35 -39.12 5.30 11.89
C GLU A 35 -39.39 3.78 11.99
N ASN A 36 -39.83 3.17 10.89
CA ASN A 36 -40.19 1.75 10.86
C ASN A 36 -39.45 0.97 9.77
N ILE A 37 -39.11 -0.28 10.08
CA ILE A 37 -38.52 -1.22 9.10
C ILE A 37 -39.49 -1.36 7.91
N GLY A 38 -38.97 -1.17 6.70
CA GLY A 38 -39.74 -1.25 5.45
C GLY A 38 -40.35 0.08 4.99
N GLN A 39 -40.21 1.14 5.78
CA GLN A 39 -40.46 2.52 5.35
C GLN A 39 -39.13 3.23 5.10
N LYS A 40 -39.17 4.30 4.29
CA LYS A 40 -38.00 5.16 4.08
C LYS A 40 -37.65 5.89 5.37
N VAL A 41 -36.38 5.88 5.76
CA VAL A 41 -35.91 6.49 7.02
C VAL A 41 -35.41 7.91 6.75
N LEU A 42 -35.93 8.91 7.48
CA LEU A 42 -35.49 10.30 7.31
C LEU A 42 -34.03 10.48 7.74
N LEU A 43 -33.30 11.33 7.00
CA LEU A 43 -31.97 11.78 7.44
C LEU A 43 -32.09 12.84 8.54
N SER A 44 -31.21 12.71 9.54
CA SER A 44 -31.09 13.66 10.64
C SER A 44 -30.64 15.04 10.15
N ARG A 45 -31.06 16.08 10.89
CA ARG A 45 -30.69 17.48 10.62
C ARG A 45 -30.08 18.15 11.84
N ASP A 46 -29.00 18.88 11.63
CA ASP A 46 -28.38 19.71 12.66
C ASP A 46 -29.28 20.92 13.00
N PRO A 47 -28.98 21.70 14.06
CA PRO A 47 -29.75 22.90 14.41
C PRO A 47 -29.88 23.92 13.28
N GLU A 48 -28.91 23.96 12.36
CA GLU A 48 -28.87 24.80 11.16
C GLU A 48 -29.67 24.21 9.99
N GLY A 49 -30.22 23.01 10.15
CA GLY A 49 -31.05 22.31 9.17
C GLY A 49 -30.27 21.54 8.10
N GLN A 50 -28.95 21.41 8.23
CA GLN A 50 -28.11 20.62 7.32
C GLN A 50 -28.21 19.14 7.62
N LEU A 51 -28.09 18.31 6.58
CA LEU A 51 -28.11 16.87 6.71
C LEU A 51 -26.80 16.39 7.35
N TYR A 52 -26.92 15.64 8.44
CA TYR A 52 -25.78 15.08 9.16
C TYR A 52 -26.12 13.67 9.66
N LEU A 53 -25.08 12.92 10.02
CA LEU A 53 -25.24 11.65 10.72
C LEU A 53 -25.17 11.90 12.22
N THR A 54 -26.08 11.28 12.97
CA THR A 54 -25.92 11.23 14.43
C THR A 54 -24.65 10.47 14.80
N GLN A 55 -24.19 10.61 16.04
CA GLN A 55 -23.04 9.85 16.53
C GLN A 55 -23.29 8.33 16.44
N THR A 56 -24.52 7.89 16.67
CA THR A 56 -24.91 6.48 16.58
C THR A 56 -24.84 5.98 15.13
N GLU A 57 -25.41 6.75 14.20
CA GLU A 57 -25.40 6.44 12.78
C GLU A 57 -23.98 6.42 12.22
N MET A 58 -23.17 7.45 12.51
CA MET A 58 -21.78 7.55 12.08
C MET A 58 -20.95 6.36 12.58
N ARG A 59 -21.10 6.00 13.85
CA ARG A 59 -20.41 4.85 14.45
C ARG A 59 -20.83 3.54 13.79
N ALA A 60 -22.11 3.38 13.44
CA ALA A 60 -22.59 2.19 12.76
C ALA A 60 -22.04 2.08 11.33
N VAL A 61 -22.09 3.17 10.55
CA VAL A 61 -21.51 3.23 9.19
C VAL A 61 -20.02 2.87 9.25
N ALA A 62 -19.25 3.53 10.11
CA ALA A 62 -17.82 3.26 10.26
C ALA A 62 -17.55 1.80 10.65
N LYS A 63 -18.27 1.26 11.63
CA LYS A 63 -18.08 -0.12 12.08
C LYS A 63 -18.41 -1.13 10.98
N ILE A 64 -19.49 -0.92 10.23
CA ILE A 64 -19.87 -1.80 9.10
C ILE A 64 -18.79 -1.77 8.03
N VAL A 65 -18.32 -0.58 7.63
CA VAL A 65 -17.27 -0.42 6.61
C VAL A 65 -15.97 -1.11 7.06
N LEU A 66 -15.54 -0.86 8.29
CA LEU A 66 -14.30 -1.43 8.84
C LEU A 66 -14.36 -2.97 8.94
N GLN A 67 -15.50 -3.52 9.37
CA GLN A 67 -15.69 -4.96 9.47
C GLN A 67 -15.74 -5.63 8.09
N ARG A 68 -16.33 -5.00 7.08
CA ARG A 68 -16.45 -5.56 5.74
C ARG A 68 -15.16 -5.48 4.93
N HIS A 69 -14.39 -4.40 5.10
CA HIS A 69 -13.33 -4.06 4.15
C HIS A 69 -11.93 -3.94 4.76
N PHE A 70 -11.82 -3.72 6.07
CA PHE A 70 -10.56 -3.37 6.70
C PHE A 70 -10.13 -4.31 7.83
N ASN A 71 -10.90 -5.36 8.14
CA ASN A 71 -10.56 -6.39 9.15
C ASN A 71 -10.03 -5.81 10.49
N SER A 72 -10.59 -4.67 10.93
CA SER A 72 -10.16 -3.96 12.15
C SER A 72 -8.72 -3.42 12.14
N GLN A 73 -8.10 -3.23 10.97
CA GLN A 73 -6.78 -2.58 10.84
C GLN A 73 -6.81 -1.08 11.12
N ILE A 74 -8.00 -0.47 11.19
CA ILE A 74 -8.20 0.94 11.54
C ILE A 74 -9.12 0.98 12.75
N GLU A 75 -8.80 1.84 13.71
CA GLU A 75 -9.62 2.03 14.89
C GLU A 75 -10.94 2.75 14.54
N LEU A 76 -12.05 2.23 15.06
CA LEU A 76 -13.39 2.79 14.85
C LEU A 76 -13.48 4.26 15.32
N GLU A 77 -12.88 4.56 16.46
CA GLU A 77 -12.91 5.91 17.02
C GLU A 77 -12.19 6.91 16.13
N MET A 78 -11.10 6.50 15.48
CA MET A 78 -10.35 7.36 14.56
C MET A 78 -11.23 7.83 13.40
N ILE A 79 -12.03 6.94 12.81
CA ILE A 79 -12.97 7.29 11.73
C ILE A 79 -14.04 8.28 12.24
N CYS A 80 -14.61 8.01 13.41
CA CYS A 80 -15.67 8.86 13.97
C CYS A 80 -15.14 10.28 14.30
N VAL A 81 -13.94 10.37 14.88
CA VAL A 81 -13.29 11.64 15.22
C VAL A 81 -12.94 12.44 13.96
N ILE A 82 -12.42 11.77 12.92
CA ILE A 82 -12.10 12.45 11.66
C ILE A 82 -13.38 12.97 10.99
N ALA A 83 -14.47 12.20 10.95
CA ALA A 83 -15.76 12.66 10.44
C ALA A 83 -16.28 13.91 11.18
N GLU A 84 -16.11 13.96 12.50
CA GLU A 84 -16.46 15.12 13.32
C GLU A 84 -15.66 16.36 12.91
N ILE A 85 -14.33 16.24 12.88
CA ILE A 85 -13.43 17.37 12.65
C ILE A 85 -13.51 17.83 11.19
N ALA A 86 -13.64 16.89 10.25
CA ALA A 86 -13.59 17.15 8.83
C ALA A 86 -14.87 17.82 8.33
N SER A 87 -16.04 17.41 8.81
CA SER A 87 -17.31 17.91 8.28
C SER A 87 -18.43 18.09 9.30
N ASP A 88 -18.18 17.91 10.61
CA ASP A 88 -19.22 17.83 11.63
C ASP A 88 -20.28 16.75 11.32
N ARG A 89 -19.81 15.63 10.74
CA ARG A 89 -20.66 14.54 10.22
C ARG A 89 -21.68 14.99 9.16
N GLN A 90 -21.52 16.17 8.57
CA GLN A 90 -22.42 16.66 7.53
C GLN A 90 -22.23 15.86 6.24
N LEU A 91 -23.34 15.38 5.70
CA LEU A 91 -23.37 14.47 4.55
C LEU A 91 -22.98 15.19 3.25
N LEU A 92 -23.48 16.42 3.08
CA LEU A 92 -23.31 17.23 1.86
C LEU A 92 -22.15 18.24 1.97
N ALA A 93 -21.26 18.06 2.94
CA ALA A 93 -20.14 18.96 3.13
C ALA A 93 -19.21 18.99 1.91
N GLN A 94 -18.85 20.19 1.47
CA GLN A 94 -17.83 20.41 0.46
C GLN A 94 -16.92 21.55 0.89
N LYS A 95 -15.60 21.37 0.73
CA LYS A 95 -14.62 22.42 0.98
C LYS A 95 -13.75 22.58 -0.25
N TYR A 96 -13.68 23.80 -0.77
CA TYR A 96 -12.79 24.16 -1.86
C TYR A 96 -11.46 24.70 -1.31
N ASN A 97 -10.36 24.03 -1.64
CA ASN A 97 -9.03 24.50 -1.29
C ASN A 97 -8.48 25.40 -2.41
N LYS A 98 -8.37 26.70 -2.13
CA LYS A 98 -7.85 27.68 -3.11
C LYS A 98 -6.39 27.44 -3.52
N LYS A 99 -5.58 26.79 -2.66
CA LYS A 99 -4.16 26.52 -2.94
C LYS A 99 -3.99 25.37 -3.91
N THR A 100 -4.65 24.24 -3.64
CA THR A 100 -4.55 23.05 -4.49
C THR A 100 -5.54 23.06 -5.65
N LYS A 101 -6.51 23.99 -5.64
CA LYS A 101 -7.65 24.09 -6.58
C LYS A 101 -8.54 22.83 -6.59
N GLN A 102 -8.51 22.04 -5.52
CA GLN A 102 -9.29 20.82 -5.38
C GLN A 102 -10.49 21.04 -4.44
N THR A 103 -11.52 20.21 -4.62
CA THR A 103 -12.71 20.18 -3.77
C THR A 103 -12.76 18.85 -3.05
N THR A 104 -12.80 18.88 -1.73
CA THR A 104 -13.09 17.72 -0.88
C THR A 104 -14.59 17.59 -0.67
N ILE A 105 -15.08 16.34 -0.63
CA ILE A 105 -16.51 16.01 -0.65
C ILE A 105 -16.85 15.03 0.48
N GLY A 106 -18.02 15.20 1.09
CA GLY A 106 -18.63 14.25 2.01
C GLY A 106 -18.02 14.24 3.41
N ILE A 107 -18.43 13.26 4.21
CA ILE A 107 -18.19 13.24 5.66
C ILE A 107 -16.70 13.21 6.04
N MET A 108 -15.90 12.44 5.30
CA MET A 108 -14.45 12.29 5.48
C MET A 108 -13.64 13.26 4.60
N GLN A 109 -14.31 14.18 3.88
CA GLN A 109 -13.67 15.22 3.04
C GLN A 109 -12.66 14.63 2.03
N ILE A 110 -13.12 13.73 1.17
CA ILE A 110 -12.29 13.06 0.16
C ILE A 110 -12.37 13.78 -1.18
N GLU A 111 -11.23 13.93 -1.85
CA GLU A 111 -11.16 14.47 -3.21
C GLU A 111 -11.51 13.40 -4.25
N GLN A 112 -12.16 13.81 -5.35
CA GLN A 112 -12.47 12.89 -6.45
C GLN A 112 -11.22 12.20 -6.98
N GLU A 113 -10.15 12.96 -7.22
CA GLU A 113 -8.88 12.45 -7.72
C GLU A 113 -8.25 11.41 -6.78
N THR A 114 -8.37 11.64 -5.47
CA THR A 114 -7.88 10.69 -4.45
C THR A 114 -8.70 9.40 -4.49
N ALA A 115 -10.02 9.48 -4.60
CA ALA A 115 -10.88 8.31 -4.68
C ALA A 115 -10.64 7.50 -5.97
N ASP A 116 -10.52 8.18 -7.11
CA ASP A 116 -10.18 7.56 -8.40
C ASP A 116 -8.82 6.86 -8.35
N TRP A 117 -7.83 7.50 -7.72
CA TRP A 117 -6.51 6.91 -7.50
C TRP A 117 -6.57 5.66 -6.59
N LEU A 118 -7.35 5.68 -5.51
CA LEU A 118 -7.54 4.52 -4.64
C LEU A 118 -8.17 3.33 -5.38
N VAL A 119 -9.11 3.58 -6.29
CA VAL A 119 -9.75 2.55 -7.14
C VAL A 119 -8.77 1.98 -8.16
N ARG A 120 -8.10 2.87 -8.91
CA ARG A 120 -7.26 2.51 -10.06
C ARG A 120 -5.95 1.89 -9.63
N GLU A 121 -5.24 2.54 -8.72
CA GLU A 121 -3.84 2.24 -8.39
C GLU A 121 -3.71 1.37 -7.14
N ILE A 122 -4.58 1.56 -6.13
CA ILE A 122 -4.49 0.83 -4.86
C ILE A 122 -5.42 -0.39 -4.80
N GLY A 123 -6.43 -0.45 -5.67
CA GLY A 123 -7.32 -1.60 -5.82
C GLY A 123 -8.54 -1.58 -4.89
N TYR A 124 -8.91 -0.43 -4.32
CA TYR A 124 -10.12 -0.27 -3.51
C TYR A 124 -11.39 -0.18 -4.37
N ARG A 125 -11.81 -1.30 -4.98
CA ARG A 125 -12.86 -1.34 -6.02
C ARG A 125 -14.26 -1.76 -5.55
N TYR A 126 -14.55 -1.73 -4.24
CA TYR A 126 -15.88 -2.15 -3.76
C TYR A 126 -17.00 -1.22 -4.25
N TYR A 127 -16.76 0.09 -4.23
CA TYR A 127 -17.63 1.06 -4.86
C TYR A 127 -17.04 1.48 -6.20
N ASP A 128 -17.87 1.43 -7.23
CA ASP A 128 -17.54 1.97 -8.54
C ASP A 128 -17.92 3.46 -8.57
N ILE A 129 -16.91 4.33 -8.63
CA ILE A 129 -17.09 5.78 -8.62
C ILE A 129 -16.90 6.39 -10.01
N GLU A 130 -16.65 5.60 -11.07
CA GLU A 130 -16.23 6.05 -12.41
C GLU A 130 -16.75 7.45 -12.79
N GLU A 131 -15.91 8.47 -12.54
CA GLU A 131 -16.12 9.91 -12.78
C GLU A 131 -17.39 10.54 -12.14
N ASN A 132 -18.12 9.83 -11.27
CA ASN A 132 -19.32 10.32 -10.61
C ASN A 132 -19.04 10.76 -9.15
N SER A 133 -18.55 11.99 -9.01
CA SER A 133 -18.25 12.59 -7.71
C SER A 133 -19.44 12.74 -6.76
N ASN A 134 -20.67 12.62 -7.26
CA ASN A 134 -21.86 12.65 -6.39
C ASN A 134 -21.93 11.43 -5.46
N LEU A 135 -21.28 10.31 -5.82
CA LEU A 135 -21.23 9.12 -4.98
C LEU A 135 -20.41 9.37 -3.71
N LEU A 136 -19.47 10.32 -3.71
CA LEU A 136 -18.73 10.70 -2.51
C LEU A 136 -19.59 11.40 -1.47
N PHE A 137 -20.83 11.81 -1.77
CA PHE A 137 -21.77 12.26 -0.73
C PHE A 137 -22.47 11.10 -0.02
N ARG A 138 -22.35 9.87 -0.51
CA ARG A 138 -22.93 8.71 0.16
C ARG A 138 -22.07 8.34 1.36
N PRO A 139 -22.66 8.08 2.54
CA PRO A 139 -21.90 7.96 3.78
C PRO A 139 -20.99 6.73 3.75
N PHE A 140 -21.48 5.58 3.28
CA PHE A 140 -20.67 4.36 3.16
C PHE A 140 -19.53 4.48 2.17
N VAL A 141 -19.78 5.06 0.99
CA VAL A 141 -18.77 5.29 -0.05
C VAL A 141 -17.67 6.19 0.49
N ASN A 142 -18.05 7.32 1.09
CA ASN A 142 -17.10 8.31 1.58
C ASN A 142 -16.27 7.78 2.75
N VAL A 143 -16.90 7.06 3.69
CA VAL A 143 -16.19 6.43 4.82
C VAL A 143 -15.28 5.31 4.34
N TYR A 144 -15.66 4.54 3.32
CA TYR A 144 -14.80 3.52 2.72
C TYR A 144 -13.55 4.11 2.09
N PHE A 145 -13.67 5.17 1.29
CA PHE A 145 -12.49 5.82 0.70
C PHE A 145 -11.67 6.59 1.74
N GLY A 146 -12.32 7.20 2.75
CA GLY A 146 -11.62 7.82 3.88
C GLY A 146 -10.81 6.81 4.69
N ALA A 147 -11.40 5.66 5.02
CA ALA A 147 -10.70 4.55 5.68
C ALA A 147 -9.55 4.01 4.81
N ALA A 148 -9.77 3.82 3.51
CA ALA A 148 -8.74 3.40 2.57
C ALA A 148 -7.56 4.39 2.52
N TYR A 149 -7.87 5.68 2.49
CA TYR A 149 -6.87 6.74 2.50
C TYR A 149 -6.10 6.79 3.82
N ILE A 150 -6.78 6.68 4.96
CA ILE A 150 -6.14 6.61 6.28
C ILE A 150 -5.24 5.39 6.39
N LYS A 151 -5.70 4.21 5.95
CA LYS A 151 -4.87 3.01 5.91
C LYS A 151 -3.64 3.24 5.05
N TRP A 152 -3.80 3.81 3.86
CA TRP A 152 -2.66 4.14 3.01
C TRP A 152 -1.69 5.12 3.67
N LEU A 153 -2.19 6.18 4.29
CA LEU A 153 -1.39 7.15 5.05
C LEU A 153 -0.64 6.50 6.21
N SER A 154 -1.27 5.56 6.92
CA SER A 154 -0.63 4.82 8.01
C SER A 154 0.51 3.92 7.54
N CYS A 155 0.47 3.47 6.27
CA CYS A 155 1.56 2.73 5.64
C CYS A 155 2.69 3.65 5.13
N MET A 156 2.44 4.97 5.05
CA MET A 156 3.36 5.99 4.50
C MET A 156 4.28 6.62 5.55
N ASP A 157 4.45 5.98 6.73
CA ASP A 157 5.16 6.52 7.89
C ASP A 157 6.45 7.30 7.51
N GLY A 158 6.39 8.62 7.68
CA GLY A 158 7.46 9.56 7.34
C GLY A 158 7.15 10.57 6.22
N LYS A 159 6.19 11.49 6.45
CA LYS A 159 6.32 12.93 6.11
C LYS A 159 5.15 13.75 6.67
N GLU A 160 5.50 14.85 7.33
CA GLU A 160 4.64 15.88 7.94
C GLU A 160 3.80 16.67 6.92
N GLU A 161 3.06 16.00 6.03
CA GLU A 161 2.11 16.67 5.13
C GLU A 161 0.65 16.33 5.47
N ALA A 162 0.42 15.46 6.46
CA ALA A 162 -0.93 15.04 6.86
C ALA A 162 -1.69 16.08 7.72
N LEU A 163 -1.00 17.02 8.36
CA LEU A 163 -1.61 18.04 9.23
C LEU A 163 -1.96 19.35 8.49
N ASP A 164 -1.46 19.54 7.27
CA ASP A 164 -1.74 20.74 6.47
C ASP A 164 -2.94 20.57 5.51
N ALA A 165 -3.43 19.33 5.32
CA ALA A 165 -4.64 19.04 4.55
C ALA A 165 -5.94 19.36 5.33
N PHE A 166 -5.87 19.36 6.66
CA PHE A 166 -6.98 19.67 7.56
C PHE A 166 -6.66 20.92 8.37
N GLY A 167 -6.67 22.08 7.71
CA GLY A 167 -6.38 23.36 8.37
C GLY A 167 -7.30 23.63 9.57
N THR A 168 -6.81 23.41 10.78
CA THR A 168 -6.43 24.42 11.78
C THR A 168 -6.06 23.68 13.07
N ALA A 169 -4.83 23.84 13.52
CA ALA A 169 -4.35 23.25 14.76
C ALA A 169 -5.08 23.83 15.98
N GLN A 170 -5.60 22.95 16.84
CA GLN A 170 -5.51 23.19 18.28
C GLN A 170 -5.12 21.88 18.97
N GLN A 171 -4.01 21.97 19.71
CA GLN A 171 -3.33 20.89 20.40
C GLN A 171 -4.27 20.02 21.22
N LEU A 172 -4.26 18.72 20.94
CA LEU A 172 -4.53 17.70 21.96
C LEU A 172 -3.40 16.68 21.91
N SER A 173 -2.40 16.93 22.76
CA SER A 173 -1.47 15.92 23.24
C SER A 173 -2.25 14.88 24.01
N VAL A 174 -2.69 13.82 23.33
CA VAL A 174 -3.06 12.57 24.00
C VAL A 174 -1.75 11.81 24.22
N ALA A 175 -1.39 11.70 25.49
CA ALA A 175 -0.24 10.98 25.97
C ALA A 175 -0.27 9.51 25.51
N SER A 176 0.35 9.20 24.39
CA SER A 176 0.82 7.85 24.09
C SER A 176 2.15 7.67 24.81
N GLY A 177 2.12 6.80 25.81
CA GLY A 177 3.25 6.49 26.67
C GLY A 177 4.53 6.16 25.89
N SER A 178 5.63 6.59 26.48
CA SER A 178 7.01 6.25 26.13
C SER A 178 7.19 4.76 25.81
N GLY A 179 7.47 4.47 24.54
CA GLY A 179 8.04 3.21 24.07
C GLY A 179 8.48 3.39 22.63
N GLU A 180 9.79 3.51 22.39
CA GLU A 180 10.36 3.48 21.04
C GLU A 180 10.02 2.14 20.37
N GLY A 181 8.98 2.13 19.52
CA GLY A 181 8.48 0.95 18.84
C GLY A 181 9.37 0.56 17.66
N TRP A 182 10.46 -0.17 17.90
CA TRP A 182 11.26 -0.75 16.83
C TRP A 182 10.44 -1.76 16.02
N THR A 183 10.54 -1.72 14.68
CA THR A 183 9.98 -2.75 13.81
C THR A 183 11.00 -3.88 13.61
N TYR A 184 10.56 -5.13 13.77
CA TYR A 184 11.41 -6.33 13.72
C TYR A 184 11.16 -7.16 12.47
N TRP A 185 12.22 -7.77 11.93
CA TRP A 185 12.18 -8.72 10.83
C TRP A 185 11.28 -9.93 11.14
N ASP A 186 11.39 -10.45 12.37
CA ASP A 186 10.70 -11.67 12.83
C ASP A 186 9.16 -11.55 12.82
N ILE A 187 8.61 -10.32 12.77
CA ILE A 187 7.16 -10.07 12.66
C ILE A 187 6.69 -10.17 11.20
N ARG A 188 7.56 -9.86 10.25
CA ARG A 188 7.22 -9.77 8.82
C ARG A 188 7.60 -10.99 8.02
N VAL A 189 8.63 -11.71 8.44
CA VAL A 189 9.27 -12.79 7.68
C VAL A 189 9.07 -14.12 8.37
N SER A 190 8.94 -15.20 7.59
CA SER A 190 8.77 -16.56 8.11
C SER A 190 10.01 -16.98 8.91
N SER A 191 9.83 -17.89 9.88
CA SER A 191 10.94 -18.48 10.63
C SER A 191 11.98 -19.14 9.72
N GLU A 192 11.51 -19.76 8.63
CA GLU A 192 12.33 -20.46 7.65
C GLU A 192 13.22 -19.51 6.87
N ASP A 193 12.69 -18.35 6.47
CA ASP A 193 13.45 -17.32 5.75
C ASP A 193 14.41 -16.57 6.68
N MET A 194 14.00 -16.32 7.93
CA MET A 194 14.91 -15.80 8.97
C MET A 194 16.09 -16.73 9.22
N GLU A 195 15.85 -18.04 9.26
CA GLU A 195 16.93 -19.03 9.42
C GLU A 195 17.92 -18.97 8.24
N GLN A 196 17.45 -18.75 7.01
CA GLN A 196 18.34 -18.58 5.86
C GLN A 196 19.19 -17.30 5.96
N LEU A 197 18.62 -16.19 6.43
CA LEU A 197 19.38 -14.95 6.65
C LEU A 197 20.48 -15.13 7.69
N TRP A 198 20.17 -15.81 8.80
CA TRP A 198 21.17 -16.12 9.83
C TRP A 198 22.28 -17.05 9.34
N LYS A 199 22.01 -17.91 8.34
CA LYS A 199 23.03 -18.75 7.69
C LYS A 199 23.86 -18.00 6.65
N HIS A 200 23.41 -16.83 6.19
CA HIS A 200 24.10 -16.07 5.16
C HIS A 200 25.34 -15.36 5.73
N PRO A 201 26.58 -15.64 5.26
CA PRO A 201 27.80 -15.17 5.93
C PRO A 201 27.92 -13.65 6.07
N GLU A 202 27.56 -12.90 5.02
CA GLU A 202 27.64 -11.43 5.05
C GLU A 202 26.59 -10.83 6.00
N VAL A 203 25.40 -11.41 6.08
CA VAL A 203 24.31 -10.94 6.96
C VAL A 203 24.63 -11.29 8.40
N LEU A 204 25.06 -12.54 8.66
CA LEU A 204 25.50 -12.96 9.99
C LEU A 204 26.59 -12.03 10.53
N LYS A 205 27.55 -11.65 9.69
CA LYS A 205 28.58 -10.68 10.04
C LYS A 205 27.98 -9.31 10.38
N GLU A 206 27.18 -8.72 9.47
CA GLU A 206 26.58 -7.39 9.66
C GLU A 206 25.69 -7.32 10.91
N TRP A 207 24.85 -8.34 11.13
CA TRP A 207 23.96 -8.43 12.28
C TRP A 207 24.73 -8.64 13.58
N THR A 208 25.79 -9.47 13.58
CA THR A 208 26.65 -9.67 14.76
C THR A 208 27.40 -8.38 15.12
N GLU A 209 27.95 -7.67 14.13
CA GLU A 209 28.62 -6.39 14.32
C GLU A 209 27.66 -5.30 14.83
N SER A 210 26.39 -5.39 14.45
CA SER A 210 25.31 -4.49 14.91
C SER A 210 24.67 -4.91 16.24
N GLY A 211 25.09 -6.02 16.83
CA GLY A 211 24.57 -6.53 18.10
C GLY A 211 23.16 -7.14 18.05
N GLU A 212 22.68 -7.47 16.85
CA GLU A 212 21.37 -8.11 16.64
C GLU A 212 21.37 -9.55 17.15
N ARG A 213 20.20 -10.05 17.55
CA ARG A 213 20.03 -11.41 18.08
C ARG A 213 18.85 -12.12 17.41
N PRO A 214 18.92 -13.45 17.23
CA PRO A 214 17.81 -14.23 16.70
C PRO A 214 16.51 -13.98 17.50
N GLY A 215 15.39 -13.81 16.80
CA GLY A 215 14.07 -13.58 17.40
C GLY A 215 13.71 -12.12 17.66
N LYS A 216 14.66 -11.18 17.53
CA LYS A 216 14.44 -9.73 17.70
C LYS A 216 15.35 -8.90 16.78
N VAL A 217 15.47 -9.28 15.51
CA VAL A 217 16.31 -8.53 14.56
C VAL A 217 15.57 -7.28 14.12
N ARG A 218 16.18 -6.11 14.32
CA ARG A 218 15.58 -4.82 13.94
C ARG A 218 15.80 -4.52 12.46
N PHE A 219 14.83 -3.86 11.83
CA PHE A 219 15.07 -3.22 10.53
C PHE A 219 15.97 -1.99 10.68
N SER A 220 16.75 -1.70 9.65
CA SER A 220 17.45 -0.41 9.55
C SER A 220 16.44 0.72 9.32
N HIS A 221 16.71 1.90 9.90
CA HIS A 221 15.85 3.08 9.77
C HIS A 221 16.65 4.25 9.19
N ASP A 222 16.07 4.97 8.24
CA ASP A 222 16.69 6.18 7.71
C ASP A 222 16.48 7.39 8.66
N SER A 223 16.93 8.57 8.25
CA SER A 223 16.74 9.81 9.04
C SER A 223 15.27 10.18 9.26
N GLU A 224 14.36 9.70 8.39
CA GLU A 224 12.92 9.91 8.46
C GLU A 224 12.20 8.74 9.18
N LYS A 225 12.96 7.83 9.82
CA LYS A 225 12.47 6.60 10.49
C LYS A 225 11.78 5.60 9.55
N ARG A 226 12.02 5.67 8.25
CA ARG A 226 11.52 4.67 7.30
C ARG A 226 12.38 3.42 7.37
N ILE A 227 11.71 2.27 7.44
CA ILE A 227 12.37 0.97 7.43
C ILE A 227 12.93 0.62 6.06
N TYR A 228 14.20 0.25 6.02
CA TYR A 228 14.89 -0.16 4.79
C TYR A 228 15.81 -1.35 5.05
N LEU A 229 16.20 -2.02 3.97
CA LEU A 229 17.21 -3.06 4.01
C LEU A 229 18.58 -2.50 3.63
N SER A 230 19.61 -2.91 4.35
CA SER A 230 21.00 -2.67 3.96
C SER A 230 21.29 -3.30 2.59
N ARG A 231 22.40 -2.91 1.95
CA ARG A 231 22.82 -3.55 0.70
C ARG A 231 23.10 -5.05 0.89
N VAL A 232 23.66 -5.41 2.04
CA VAL A 232 23.98 -6.80 2.39
C VAL A 232 22.68 -7.58 2.56
N GLU A 233 21.71 -7.03 3.28
CA GLU A 233 20.40 -7.65 3.50
C GLU A 233 19.64 -7.84 2.17
N VAL A 234 19.54 -6.80 1.32
CA VAL A 234 18.86 -6.92 0.02
C VAL A 234 19.51 -7.97 -0.87
N LYS A 235 20.85 -7.97 -0.96
CA LYS A 235 21.60 -8.94 -1.75
C LYS A 235 21.35 -10.36 -1.24
N ALA A 236 21.40 -10.56 0.08
CA ALA A 236 21.13 -11.87 0.68
C ALA A 236 19.72 -12.37 0.42
N VAL A 237 18.69 -11.52 0.57
CA VAL A 237 17.30 -11.88 0.24
C VAL A 237 17.19 -12.28 -1.25
N ALA A 238 17.85 -11.54 -2.15
CA ALA A 238 17.88 -11.87 -3.57
C ALA A 238 18.58 -13.22 -3.83
N GLU A 239 19.70 -13.50 -3.16
CA GLU A 239 20.45 -14.76 -3.29
C GLU A 239 19.64 -15.95 -2.77
N ILE A 240 18.97 -15.81 -1.62
CA ILE A 240 18.11 -16.86 -1.06
C ILE A 240 16.93 -17.16 -2.00
N ILE A 241 16.24 -16.12 -2.50
CA ILE A 241 15.11 -16.29 -3.41
C ILE A 241 15.55 -16.94 -4.73
N THR A 242 16.63 -16.45 -5.33
CA THR A 242 17.10 -16.96 -6.63
C THR A 242 17.62 -18.38 -6.54
N SER A 243 18.39 -18.69 -5.50
CA SER A 243 18.91 -20.05 -5.26
C SER A 243 17.83 -21.08 -4.92
N ARG A 244 16.75 -20.67 -4.26
CA ARG A 244 15.63 -21.58 -3.95
C ARG A 244 14.69 -21.80 -5.12
N TRP A 245 14.37 -20.75 -5.88
CA TRP A 245 13.21 -20.78 -6.79
C TRP A 245 13.51 -20.45 -8.25
N PHE A 246 14.66 -19.81 -8.55
CA PHE A 246 14.95 -19.27 -9.88
C PHE A 246 16.29 -19.73 -10.46
N VAL A 247 16.87 -20.81 -9.94
CA VAL A 247 18.17 -21.36 -10.42
C VAL A 247 18.15 -21.60 -11.93
N SER A 248 17.08 -22.21 -12.45
CA SER A 248 16.93 -22.51 -13.88
C SER A 248 16.66 -21.29 -14.76
N LYS A 249 16.37 -20.13 -14.18
CA LYS A 249 16.06 -18.88 -14.91
C LYS A 249 17.28 -17.98 -15.08
N GLY A 250 18.42 -18.31 -14.45
CA GLY A 250 19.66 -17.55 -14.60
C GLY A 250 19.59 -16.10 -14.11
N ILE A 251 18.65 -15.79 -13.22
CA ILE A 251 18.50 -14.43 -12.67
C ILE A 251 19.66 -14.14 -11.73
N ARG A 252 20.41 -13.07 -12.01
CA ARG A 252 21.51 -12.64 -11.14
C ARG A 252 20.95 -11.95 -9.89
N PRO A 253 21.31 -12.37 -8.67
CA PRO A 253 20.87 -11.73 -7.43
C PRO A 253 21.20 -10.23 -7.39
N THR A 254 22.36 -9.83 -7.91
CA THR A 254 22.79 -8.43 -7.99
C THR A 254 21.88 -7.58 -8.89
N THR A 255 21.24 -8.17 -9.89
CA THR A 255 20.26 -7.49 -10.74
C THR A 255 18.98 -7.17 -9.96
N LEU A 256 18.50 -8.11 -9.14
CA LEU A 256 17.35 -7.87 -8.26
C LEU A 256 17.67 -6.86 -7.15
N ALA A 257 18.88 -6.91 -6.60
CA ALA A 257 19.31 -5.95 -5.58
C ALA A 257 19.42 -4.52 -6.15
N ALA A 258 19.96 -4.37 -7.37
CA ALA A 258 19.97 -3.10 -8.10
C ALA A 258 18.55 -2.62 -8.43
N LEU A 259 17.63 -3.54 -8.75
CA LEU A 259 16.22 -3.22 -8.94
C LEU A 259 15.58 -2.67 -7.66
N ALA A 260 15.85 -3.26 -6.50
CA ALA A 260 15.35 -2.75 -5.23
C ALA A 260 15.84 -1.31 -4.96
N ASP A 261 17.10 -1.00 -5.27
CA ASP A 261 17.62 0.37 -5.16
C ASP A 261 16.84 1.37 -6.05
N ILE A 262 16.56 1.03 -7.31
CA ILE A 262 15.88 1.95 -8.23
C ILE A 262 14.36 1.98 -8.04
N CYS A 263 13.75 0.88 -7.59
CA CYS A 263 12.31 0.76 -7.42
C CYS A 263 11.83 1.39 -6.10
N SER A 264 12.56 1.13 -5.01
CA SER A 264 12.11 1.45 -3.65
C SER A 264 13.17 2.12 -2.81
N MET A 265 14.38 2.39 -3.32
CA MET A 265 15.51 2.82 -2.50
C MET A 265 15.78 1.84 -1.34
N ARG A 266 15.43 0.56 -1.53
CA ARG A 266 15.45 -0.52 -0.51
C ARG A 266 14.49 -0.34 0.66
N PHE A 267 13.53 0.58 0.59
CA PHE A 267 12.50 0.69 1.61
C PHE A 267 11.59 -0.53 1.60
N VAL A 268 11.35 -1.10 2.79
CA VAL A 268 10.55 -2.32 2.95
C VAL A 268 9.13 -2.12 2.43
N ASN A 269 8.54 -0.96 2.70
CA ASN A 269 7.17 -0.63 2.28
C ASN A 269 7.11 -0.09 0.85
N GLY A 270 8.25 0.18 0.21
CA GLY A 270 8.31 0.81 -1.11
C GLY A 270 8.33 2.34 -1.08
N VAL A 271 8.16 2.96 -2.25
CA VAL A 271 8.18 4.42 -2.46
C VAL A 271 7.10 4.83 -3.44
N ARG A 272 6.29 5.83 -3.06
CA ARG A 272 5.17 6.34 -3.90
C ARG A 272 4.22 5.20 -4.28
N ALA A 273 3.89 5.07 -5.57
CA ALA A 273 3.05 4.00 -6.10
C ALA A 273 3.73 2.62 -6.16
N ARG A 274 5.04 2.52 -5.90
CA ARG A 274 5.79 1.26 -5.96
C ARG A 274 5.75 0.58 -4.59
N ILE A 275 5.05 -0.53 -4.53
CA ILE A 275 4.78 -1.27 -3.30
C ILE A 275 5.92 -2.24 -3.01
N GLY A 276 6.36 -2.26 -1.76
CA GLY A 276 7.37 -3.21 -1.29
C GLY A 276 8.76 -2.95 -1.87
N LEU A 277 9.67 -3.88 -1.59
CA LEU A 277 11.07 -3.79 -1.96
C LEU A 277 11.30 -3.71 -3.48
N LEU A 278 10.55 -4.48 -4.27
CA LEU A 278 10.75 -4.60 -5.72
C LEU A 278 9.75 -3.79 -6.55
N GLY A 279 8.85 -3.04 -5.90
CA GLY A 279 7.94 -2.11 -6.55
C GLY A 279 6.90 -2.75 -7.48
N ILE A 280 6.57 -4.02 -7.25
CA ILE A 280 5.52 -4.74 -7.97
C ILE A 280 4.18 -4.39 -7.34
N ASP A 281 3.17 -4.06 -8.14
CA ASP A 281 1.82 -3.84 -7.65
C ASP A 281 1.11 -5.17 -7.33
N TYR A 282 0.08 -5.10 -6.47
CA TYR A 282 -0.69 -6.27 -6.10
C TYR A 282 -1.36 -6.96 -7.31
N PRO A 283 -1.95 -6.25 -8.29
CA PRO A 283 -2.51 -6.90 -9.48
C PRO A 283 -1.50 -7.77 -10.24
N THR A 284 -0.27 -7.30 -10.44
CA THR A 284 0.79 -8.05 -11.13
C THR A 284 1.24 -9.25 -10.31
N ALA A 285 1.44 -9.10 -8.99
CA ALA A 285 1.78 -10.22 -8.12
C ALA A 285 0.66 -11.28 -8.08
N ALA A 286 -0.59 -10.86 -7.92
CA ALA A 286 -1.76 -11.73 -7.93
C ALA A 286 -1.94 -12.41 -9.31
N TRP A 287 -1.65 -11.70 -10.40
CA TRP A 287 -1.63 -12.25 -11.75
C TRP A 287 -0.55 -13.34 -11.86
N LEU A 288 0.71 -13.08 -11.48
CA LEU A 288 1.78 -14.09 -11.49
C LEU A 288 1.44 -15.32 -10.65
N TYR A 289 0.80 -15.12 -9.50
CA TYR A 289 0.34 -16.20 -8.62
C TYR A 289 -0.79 -17.05 -9.26
N LYS A 290 -1.68 -16.41 -10.04
CA LYS A 290 -2.86 -17.04 -10.67
C LYS A 290 -2.62 -17.58 -12.09
N LEU A 291 -1.70 -17.00 -12.86
CA LEU A 291 -1.48 -17.22 -14.31
C LEU A 291 -1.24 -18.68 -14.70
N VAL A 292 -0.90 -19.52 -13.72
CA VAL A 292 -0.46 -20.90 -13.92
C VAL A 292 -1.64 -21.87 -13.87
N VAL A 293 -2.69 -21.57 -14.62
CA VAL A 293 -3.76 -22.54 -14.93
C VAL A 293 -3.67 -22.97 -16.40
N ASP A 294 -3.19 -22.10 -17.32
CA ASP A 294 -3.25 -22.39 -18.77
C ASP A 294 -1.89 -22.67 -19.44
N TYR A 295 -0.76 -22.20 -18.89
CA TYR A 295 0.58 -22.52 -19.42
C TYR A 295 1.34 -23.45 -18.48
N LYS A 296 1.51 -24.70 -18.91
CA LYS A 296 2.33 -25.70 -18.22
C LYS A 296 3.74 -25.16 -18.01
N ASP A 297 4.23 -25.35 -16.78
CA ASP A 297 5.65 -25.41 -16.37
C ASP A 297 6.29 -24.24 -15.60
N VAL A 298 5.55 -23.23 -15.11
CA VAL A 298 6.12 -22.29 -14.11
C VAL A 298 5.13 -21.94 -13.01
N GLN A 299 5.16 -22.66 -11.88
CA GLN A 299 4.30 -22.35 -10.71
C GLN A 299 4.97 -21.32 -9.78
N TYR A 300 4.54 -20.06 -9.85
CA TYR A 300 4.97 -19.03 -8.88
C TYR A 300 4.13 -19.08 -7.59
N ARG A 301 4.21 -20.19 -6.86
CA ARG A 301 3.38 -20.48 -5.66
C ARG A 301 4.17 -20.67 -4.37
N ALA A 302 5.48 -20.39 -4.38
CA ALA A 302 6.30 -20.55 -3.18
C ALA A 302 5.88 -19.58 -2.06
N TYR A 303 5.39 -18.39 -2.43
CA TYR A 303 4.82 -17.42 -1.52
C TYR A 303 3.36 -17.15 -1.88
N LYS A 304 2.52 -17.06 -0.85
CA LYS A 304 1.10 -16.71 -0.99
C LYS A 304 0.98 -15.19 -1.06
N VAL A 305 0.15 -14.70 -1.98
CA VAL A 305 -0.23 -13.29 -2.09
C VAL A 305 -1.76 -13.19 -2.17
N VAL A 306 -2.36 -12.56 -1.18
CA VAL A 306 -3.81 -12.35 -1.03
C VAL A 306 -4.17 -10.89 -0.79
N SER A 307 -3.21 -10.06 -0.38
CA SER A 307 -3.39 -8.63 -0.23
C SER A 307 -2.12 -7.86 -0.59
N VAL A 308 -2.26 -6.53 -0.65
CA VAL A 308 -1.14 -5.60 -0.77
C VAL A 308 -0.15 -5.76 0.39
N ASP A 309 -0.64 -6.06 1.60
CA ASP A 309 0.17 -6.13 2.81
C ASP A 309 1.22 -7.25 2.74
N ASP A 310 0.94 -8.33 1.99
CA ASP A 310 1.89 -9.42 1.76
C ASP A 310 3.15 -8.94 1.03
N LEU A 311 3.05 -7.90 0.19
CA LEU A 311 4.19 -7.34 -0.55
C LEU A 311 5.11 -6.48 0.31
N TYR A 312 4.73 -6.17 1.56
CA TYR A 312 5.61 -5.53 2.54
C TYR A 312 6.53 -6.53 3.26
N ASN A 313 6.37 -7.84 3.00
CA ASN A 313 7.36 -8.84 3.35
C ASN A 313 8.50 -8.81 2.30
N PRO A 314 9.76 -8.57 2.70
CA PRO A 314 10.89 -8.50 1.76
C PRO A 314 11.06 -9.73 0.86
N PHE A 315 10.81 -10.94 1.37
CA PHE A 315 10.92 -12.18 0.61
C PHE A 315 9.80 -12.32 -0.41
N VAL A 316 8.56 -12.00 -0.02
CA VAL A 316 7.40 -12.03 -0.92
C VAL A 316 7.59 -11.02 -2.05
N SER A 317 7.99 -9.79 -1.71
CA SER A 317 8.28 -8.74 -2.69
C SER A 317 9.40 -9.15 -3.66
N MET A 318 10.51 -9.67 -3.12
CA MET A 318 11.64 -10.16 -3.92
C MET A 318 11.23 -11.32 -4.84
N TYR A 319 10.43 -12.27 -4.33
CA TYR A 319 9.95 -13.43 -5.08
C TYR A 319 9.11 -13.03 -6.29
N PHE A 320 8.11 -12.17 -6.09
CA PHE A 320 7.26 -11.72 -7.19
C PHE A 320 7.99 -10.77 -8.14
N GLY A 321 8.95 -9.97 -7.65
CA GLY A 321 9.85 -9.20 -8.51
C GLY A 321 10.71 -10.10 -9.41
N ALA A 322 11.28 -11.17 -8.85
CA ALA A 322 12.03 -12.16 -9.63
C ALA A 322 11.14 -12.92 -10.63
N ALA A 323 9.92 -13.27 -10.24
CA ALA A 323 8.94 -13.89 -11.14
C ALA A 323 8.57 -12.99 -12.31
N TYR A 324 8.34 -11.70 -12.05
CA TYR A 324 8.03 -10.74 -13.11
C TYR A 324 9.21 -10.55 -14.06
N LEU A 325 10.42 -10.43 -13.51
CA LEU A 325 11.65 -10.34 -14.30
C LEU A 325 11.87 -11.58 -15.18
N ALA A 326 11.62 -12.79 -14.63
CA ALA A 326 11.68 -14.05 -15.38
C ALA A 326 10.64 -14.11 -16.50
N TRP A 327 9.44 -13.58 -16.27
CA TRP A 327 8.41 -13.53 -17.31
C TRP A 327 8.78 -12.53 -18.42
N LEU A 328 9.29 -11.36 -18.06
CA LEU A 328 9.75 -10.34 -19.00
C LEU A 328 10.92 -10.81 -19.88
N SER A 329 11.80 -11.68 -19.36
CA SER A 329 12.94 -12.18 -20.13
C SER A 329 12.54 -13.03 -21.34
N VAL A 330 11.29 -13.52 -21.39
CA VAL A 330 10.72 -14.29 -22.51
C VAL A 330 9.47 -13.64 -23.11
N TYR A 331 9.29 -12.32 -22.89
CA TYR A 331 8.10 -11.60 -23.28
C TYR A 331 7.80 -11.70 -24.79
N GLU A 332 6.55 -12.00 -25.15
CA GLU A 332 6.08 -12.35 -26.51
C GLU A 332 6.71 -13.62 -27.11
N GLY A 333 7.13 -14.57 -26.26
CA GLY A 333 7.70 -15.85 -26.72
C GLY A 333 9.11 -15.73 -27.28
N ARG A 334 9.78 -14.57 -27.11
CA ARG A 334 11.17 -14.34 -27.53
C ARG A 334 12.04 -13.97 -26.36
N GLN A 335 13.29 -14.43 -26.40
CA GLN A 335 14.31 -14.01 -25.43
C GLN A 335 14.54 -12.50 -25.55
N ARG A 336 14.49 -11.80 -24.42
CA ARG A 336 14.73 -10.36 -24.31
C ARG A 336 16.10 -10.10 -23.70
N ASP A 337 16.76 -9.06 -24.19
CA ASP A 337 17.97 -8.56 -23.55
C ASP A 337 17.63 -7.88 -22.21
N LEU A 338 18.64 -7.75 -21.35
CA LEU A 338 18.47 -7.17 -20.01
C LEU A 338 18.02 -5.71 -20.07
N HIS A 339 18.41 -4.96 -21.10
CA HIS A 339 18.05 -3.56 -21.23
C HIS A 339 16.53 -3.41 -21.43
N PHE A 340 15.95 -4.18 -22.36
CA PHE A 340 14.50 -4.27 -22.56
C PHE A 340 13.81 -4.69 -21.27
N VAL A 341 14.29 -5.75 -20.61
CA VAL A 341 13.66 -6.29 -19.40
C VAL A 341 13.58 -5.24 -18.30
N ILE A 342 14.65 -4.49 -18.04
CA ILE A 342 14.66 -3.46 -16.99
C ILE A 342 13.72 -2.31 -17.36
N GLN A 343 13.67 -1.86 -18.62
CA GLN A 343 12.72 -0.82 -19.02
C GLN A 343 11.27 -1.29 -18.91
N ALA A 344 10.96 -2.49 -19.40
CA ALA A 344 9.65 -3.11 -19.32
C ALA A 344 9.20 -3.30 -17.87
N TYR A 345 10.13 -3.65 -16.97
CA TYR A 345 9.85 -3.78 -15.55
C TYR A 345 9.39 -2.45 -14.95
N MET A 346 10.01 -1.34 -15.36
CA MET A 346 9.77 -0.02 -14.76
C MET A 346 8.55 0.69 -15.33
N SER A 347 8.26 0.49 -16.63
CA SER A 347 7.25 1.26 -17.37
C SER A 347 6.12 0.41 -17.96
N GLY A 348 6.20 -0.91 -17.83
CA GLY A 348 5.32 -1.86 -18.52
C GLY A 348 5.89 -2.26 -19.90
N PRO A 349 5.72 -3.53 -20.32
CA PRO A 349 6.33 -4.05 -21.55
C PRO A 349 5.79 -3.43 -22.84
N GLU A 350 4.56 -2.91 -22.82
CA GLU A 350 3.94 -2.21 -23.97
C GLU A 350 4.49 -0.80 -24.17
N ASN A 351 5.08 -0.21 -23.13
CA ASN A 351 5.55 1.18 -23.11
C ASN A 351 7.06 1.30 -23.38
N VAL A 352 7.72 0.23 -23.83
CA VAL A 352 9.17 0.25 -24.09
C VAL A 352 9.46 0.89 -25.44
N SER A 353 9.84 2.17 -25.42
CA SER A 353 10.40 2.86 -26.60
C SER A 353 11.89 2.57 -26.73
N LEU A 354 12.30 1.97 -27.87
CA LEU A 354 13.72 1.76 -28.21
C LEU A 354 14.49 3.07 -28.43
N GLN A 355 13.81 4.21 -28.53
CA GLN A 355 14.44 5.53 -28.72
C GLN A 355 14.74 6.26 -27.41
N GLU A 356 14.07 5.90 -26.31
CA GLU A 356 14.24 6.52 -24.99
C GLU A 356 15.12 5.67 -24.06
N THR A 357 16.35 5.40 -24.50
CA THR A 357 17.34 4.67 -23.70
C THR A 357 18.33 5.67 -23.10
N GLY A 358 18.16 6.03 -21.83
CA GLY A 358 19.20 6.80 -21.15
C GLY A 358 19.05 6.84 -19.64
N PRO A 359 18.10 7.61 -19.08
CA PRO A 359 18.15 7.93 -17.65
C PRO A 359 17.92 6.73 -16.72
N LEU A 360 16.95 5.86 -17.02
CA LEU A 360 16.61 4.72 -16.17
C LEU A 360 17.66 3.61 -16.23
N TRP A 361 18.16 3.30 -17.43
CA TRP A 361 19.21 2.30 -17.61
C TRP A 361 20.51 2.74 -16.93
N ASN A 362 20.89 4.02 -17.04
CA ASN A 362 22.06 4.56 -16.36
C ASN A 362 21.93 4.46 -14.83
N LYS A 363 20.75 4.77 -14.27
CA LYS A 363 20.46 4.57 -12.84
C LYS A 363 20.59 3.11 -12.43
N PHE A 364 20.08 2.19 -13.23
CA PHE A 364 20.21 0.76 -12.98
C PHE A 364 21.68 0.30 -13.01
N GLN A 365 22.45 0.71 -14.02
CA GLN A 365 23.88 0.37 -14.10
C GLN A 365 24.68 0.93 -12.91
N GLN A 366 24.37 2.16 -12.50
CA GLN A 366 24.95 2.76 -11.31
C GLN A 366 24.61 1.94 -10.06
N ALA A 367 23.34 1.58 -9.87
CA ALA A 367 22.92 0.75 -8.75
C ALA A 367 23.61 -0.63 -8.76
N LEU A 368 23.71 -1.26 -9.92
CA LEU A 368 24.35 -2.56 -10.11
C LEU A 368 25.82 -2.53 -9.67
N SER A 369 26.54 -1.43 -9.93
CA SER A 369 27.95 -1.29 -9.53
C SER A 369 28.20 -1.38 -8.02
N TYR A 370 27.17 -1.15 -7.18
CA TYR A 370 27.29 -1.28 -5.72
C TYR A 370 27.25 -2.74 -5.24
N TYR A 371 26.78 -3.67 -6.08
CA TYR A 371 26.64 -5.09 -5.74
C TYR A 371 27.64 -5.98 -6.49
N GLU A 372 28.24 -5.47 -7.55
CA GLU A 372 29.35 -6.14 -8.22
C GLU A 372 30.61 -5.99 -7.35
N GLU A 373 31.27 -7.11 -7.03
CA GLU A 373 32.56 -7.04 -6.34
C GLU A 373 33.52 -6.19 -7.17
N PRO A 374 34.35 -5.34 -6.54
CA PRO A 374 35.42 -4.67 -7.26
C PRO A 374 36.28 -5.77 -7.90
N LYS A 375 36.31 -5.80 -9.24
CA LYS A 375 37.23 -6.68 -10.00
C LYS A 375 38.58 -6.55 -9.32
N LYS A 376 39.08 -7.64 -8.72
CA LYS A 376 40.47 -7.70 -8.24
C LYS A 376 41.30 -7.21 -9.42
N LYS A 377 41.87 -5.99 -9.32
CA LYS A 377 42.88 -5.53 -10.27
C LYS A 377 43.86 -6.68 -10.39
N ASN A 378 44.04 -7.19 -11.60
CA ASN A 378 45.06 -8.19 -11.90
C ASN A 378 46.38 -7.72 -11.26
N ARG A 379 46.73 -8.29 -10.11
CA ARG A 379 48.10 -8.31 -9.62
C ARG A 379 48.82 -9.25 -10.58
N GLY A 380 49.41 -8.69 -11.62
CA GLY A 380 50.17 -9.47 -12.59
C GLY A 380 50.33 -8.79 -13.94
N SER A 381 50.92 -7.61 -13.97
CA SER A 381 51.79 -7.21 -15.09
C SER A 381 52.65 -6.03 -14.66
N CYS A 382 53.69 -6.35 -13.90
CA CYS A 382 54.87 -5.49 -13.85
C CYS A 382 55.62 -5.74 -15.16
N CYS A 383 55.38 -4.90 -16.16
CA CYS A 383 56.30 -4.79 -17.30
C CYS A 383 57.32 -3.73 -16.91
N ILE A 384 58.51 -4.19 -16.51
CA ILE A 384 59.72 -3.39 -16.62
C ILE A 384 60.11 -3.44 -18.11
N LEU A 385 60.17 -2.28 -18.75
CA LEU A 385 61.04 -2.01 -19.89
C LEU A 385 61.80 -0.72 -19.61
#